data_AF-A0A371Q945-F1
#
_entry.id   AF-A0A371Q945-F1
#
_cell.length_a   1.000
_cell.length_b   1.000
_cell.length_c   1.000
_cell.angle_alpha   90.00
_cell.angle_beta   90.00
_cell.angle_gamma   90.00
#
_symmetry.space_group_name_H-M   'P 1'
#
loop_
_entity.id
_entity.type
_entity.pdbx_description
1 polymer ?
#
loop_
_entity_poly.entity_id
_entity_poly.type
_entity_poly.pdbx_seq_one_letter_code
_entity_poly.pdbx_strand_id
1 'polypeptide(L)'
;MPHPMPAPSTPPVPLADLLARTDLGLRQVAGPREGVAIHWVHTSEMADPVPYLLGGEMLLTAGVHLAEVTGGAGALAAYLDGYAARTVAAGAAALGFGIAPVHDTVPRALVEACDRHGLPLVEVPAGTPFTAVESAVWQAVTEARHRELTRLSEAQRALAAAAARPDPASAVLRTLARHVHGWTALLAPDG
;
A
#
# COMPACT_ATOMS: atom_id res chain seq x y z
N MET A 1 5.56 -4.90 -23.46
CA MET A 1 5.75 -4.80 -22.00
C MET A 1 5.44 -3.38 -21.61
N PRO A 2 4.39 -3.11 -20.81
CA PRO A 2 4.17 -1.76 -20.28
C PRO A 2 5.41 -1.36 -19.47
N HIS A 3 5.87 -0.13 -19.65
CA HIS A 3 7.01 0.42 -18.90
C HIS A 3 6.58 0.54 -17.43
N PRO A 4 7.34 0.01 -16.44
CA PRO A 4 7.01 0.24 -15.04
C PRO A 4 6.97 1.74 -14.78
N MET A 5 5.80 2.23 -14.37
CA MET A 5 5.67 3.62 -13.98
C MET A 5 6.60 3.91 -12.80
N PRO A 6 7.22 5.11 -12.75
CA PRO A 6 8.03 5.48 -11.60
C PRO A 6 7.19 5.34 -10.33
N ALA A 7 7.78 4.73 -9.30
CA ALA A 7 7.15 4.57 -8.01
C ALA A 7 6.58 5.92 -7.58
N PRO A 8 5.33 5.96 -7.11
CA PRO A 8 4.71 7.23 -6.80
C PRO A 8 5.50 7.98 -5.75
N SER A 9 5.59 9.30 -5.90
CA SER A 9 6.24 10.20 -4.94
C SER A 9 5.51 10.28 -3.59
N THR A 10 4.43 9.51 -3.46
CA THR A 10 3.59 9.34 -2.29
C THR A 10 4.25 8.35 -1.33
N PRO A 11 4.50 8.73 -0.06
CA PRO A 11 5.07 7.80 0.91
C PRO A 11 4.14 6.59 1.08
N PRO A 12 4.70 5.37 1.14
CA PRO A 12 3.90 4.17 1.33
C PRO A 12 3.28 4.15 2.74
N VAL A 13 2.09 3.60 2.84
CA VAL A 13 1.41 3.28 4.10
C VAL A 13 1.40 1.76 4.27
N PRO A 14 1.85 1.22 5.40
CA PRO A 14 1.69 -0.20 5.69
C PRO A 14 0.21 -0.59 5.70
N LEU A 15 -0.16 -1.68 5.03
CA LEU A 15 -1.55 -2.19 5.09
C LEU A 15 -1.98 -2.49 6.54
N ALA A 16 -1.04 -2.90 7.39
CA ALA A 16 -1.26 -3.11 8.81
C ALA A 16 -1.78 -1.86 9.55
N ASP A 17 -1.34 -0.64 9.15
CA ASP A 17 -1.81 0.61 9.76
C ASP A 17 -3.28 0.86 9.43
N LEU A 18 -3.70 0.50 8.21
CA LEU A 18 -5.10 0.57 7.79
C LEU A 18 -5.95 -0.49 8.51
N LEU A 19 -5.45 -1.71 8.66
CA LEU A 19 -6.13 -2.80 9.39
C LEU A 19 -6.25 -2.51 10.89
N ALA A 20 -5.34 -1.73 11.47
CA ALA A 20 -5.38 -1.33 12.87
C ALA A 20 -6.50 -0.31 13.18
N ARG A 21 -7.11 0.30 12.17
CA ARG A 21 -8.25 1.22 12.32
C ARG A 21 -9.53 0.46 12.62
N THR A 22 -9.81 0.30 13.92
CA THR A 22 -11.00 -0.42 14.41
C THR A 22 -12.32 0.20 13.98
N ASP A 23 -12.33 1.50 13.65
CA ASP A 23 -13.52 2.20 13.12
C ASP A 23 -13.93 1.72 11.72
N LEU A 24 -13.00 1.15 10.95
CA LEU A 24 -13.28 0.62 9.61
C LEU A 24 -13.71 -0.85 9.60
N GLY A 25 -13.45 -1.59 10.70
CA GLY A 25 -13.82 -3.00 10.82
C GLY A 25 -13.20 -3.93 9.77
N LEU A 26 -12.08 -3.55 9.17
CA LEU A 26 -11.44 -4.30 8.09
C LEU A 26 -10.82 -5.60 8.60
N ARG A 27 -10.91 -6.66 7.80
CA ARG A 27 -10.35 -7.97 8.15
C ARG A 27 -9.58 -8.56 6.99
N GLN A 28 -8.29 -8.81 7.17
CA GLN A 28 -7.52 -9.55 6.18
C GLN A 28 -7.84 -11.05 6.22
N VAL A 29 -8.31 -11.59 5.10
CA VAL A 29 -8.82 -12.95 4.95
C VAL A 29 -7.94 -13.86 4.10
N ALA A 30 -7.00 -13.30 3.31
CA ALA A 30 -6.05 -14.05 2.48
C ALA A 30 -4.74 -13.27 2.27
N GLY A 31 -3.73 -13.96 1.75
CA GLY A 31 -2.45 -13.39 1.29
C GLY A 31 -1.47 -13.00 2.41
N PRO A 32 -0.31 -12.42 2.05
CA PRO A 32 0.74 -12.07 2.99
C PRO A 32 0.33 -10.93 3.93
N ARG A 33 0.77 -10.99 5.19
CA ARG A 33 0.42 -10.00 6.23
C ARG A 33 1.50 -8.94 6.45
N GLU A 34 2.75 -9.29 6.19
CA GLU A 34 3.90 -8.44 6.46
C GLU A 34 4.46 -7.83 5.17
N GLY A 35 5.09 -6.66 5.28
CA GLY A 35 5.75 -6.00 4.15
C GLY A 35 4.81 -5.44 3.08
N VAL A 36 3.50 -5.45 3.30
CA VAL A 36 2.53 -4.91 2.36
C VAL A 36 2.43 -3.40 2.54
N ALA A 37 2.79 -2.67 1.48
CA ALA A 37 2.74 -1.22 1.44
C ALA A 37 1.79 -0.75 0.35
N ILE A 38 0.89 0.16 0.67
CA ILE A 38 -0.10 0.73 -0.23
C ILE A 38 0.17 2.24 -0.39
N HIS A 39 -0.01 2.77 -1.60
CA HIS A 39 0.23 4.18 -1.91
C HIS A 39 -1.07 4.96 -2.13
N TRP A 40 -2.13 4.28 -2.55
CA TRP A 40 -3.49 4.81 -2.69
C TRP A 40 -4.50 3.67 -2.77
N VAL A 41 -5.76 4.04 -2.91
CA VAL A 41 -6.89 3.15 -3.06
C VAL A 41 -7.61 3.51 -4.35
N HIS A 42 -8.05 2.50 -5.08
CA HIS A 42 -8.88 2.68 -6.27
C HIS A 42 -10.08 1.75 -6.20
N THR A 43 -11.28 2.29 -6.36
CA THR A 43 -12.50 1.48 -6.48
C THR A 43 -12.76 1.14 -7.95
N SER A 44 -12.91 -0.15 -8.26
CA SER A 44 -13.26 -0.62 -9.60
C SER A 44 -14.20 -1.81 -9.56
N GLU A 45 -15.20 -1.75 -10.43
CA GLU A 45 -16.15 -2.83 -10.66
C GLU A 45 -15.94 -3.54 -11.99
N MET A 46 -14.85 -3.21 -12.70
CA MET A 46 -14.56 -3.76 -14.01
C MET A 46 -14.09 -5.21 -13.91
N ALA A 47 -14.53 -6.04 -14.85
CA ALA A 47 -14.06 -7.42 -14.99
C ALA A 47 -12.56 -7.51 -15.31
N ASP A 48 -12.00 -6.46 -15.93
CA ASP A 48 -10.57 -6.29 -16.13
C ASP A 48 -10.12 -4.90 -15.66
N PRO A 49 -9.60 -4.77 -14.42
CA PRO A 49 -9.17 -3.48 -13.89
C PRO A 49 -7.78 -3.07 -14.40
N VAL A 50 -7.01 -4.01 -14.97
CA VAL A 50 -5.59 -3.86 -15.33
C VAL A 50 -5.26 -2.58 -16.13
N PRO A 51 -6.04 -2.17 -17.15
CA PRO A 51 -5.67 -1.00 -17.97
C PRO A 51 -5.62 0.32 -17.19
N TYR A 52 -6.20 0.37 -15.99
CA TYR A 52 -6.33 1.57 -15.16
C TYR A 52 -5.43 1.55 -13.93
N LEU A 53 -4.70 0.44 -13.72
CA LEU A 53 -3.79 0.30 -12.59
C LEU A 53 -2.41 0.86 -12.94
N LEU A 54 -1.86 1.67 -12.04
CA LEU A 54 -0.51 2.20 -12.08
C LEU A 54 0.43 1.45 -11.12
N GLY A 55 -0.12 0.62 -10.23
CA GLY A 55 0.60 -0.22 -9.27
C GLY A 55 0.79 0.41 -7.88
N GLY A 56 0.97 -0.42 -6.86
CA GLY A 56 1.07 -0.01 -5.46
C GLY A 56 -0.28 0.29 -4.78
N GLU A 57 -1.38 0.00 -5.47
CA GLU A 57 -2.75 0.34 -5.05
C GLU A 57 -3.37 -0.78 -4.23
N MET A 58 -4.26 -0.40 -3.32
CA MET A 58 -5.33 -1.29 -2.87
C MET A 58 -6.55 -1.12 -3.79
N LEU A 59 -6.90 -2.15 -4.55
CA LEU A 59 -8.10 -2.16 -5.37
C LEU A 59 -9.31 -2.50 -4.49
N LEU A 60 -10.40 -1.73 -4.55
CA LEU A 60 -11.67 -2.04 -3.89
C LEU A 60 -12.71 -2.49 -4.92
N THR A 61 -13.46 -3.52 -4.59
CA THR A 61 -14.59 -3.98 -5.40
C THR A 61 -15.71 -4.55 -4.52
N ALA A 62 -16.96 -4.27 -4.88
CA ALA A 62 -18.15 -4.94 -4.36
C ALA A 62 -18.49 -6.21 -5.16
N GLY A 63 -17.70 -6.53 -6.19
CA GLY A 63 -17.81 -7.77 -6.93
C GLY A 63 -19.06 -7.85 -7.81
N VAL A 64 -19.54 -6.74 -8.36
CA VAL A 64 -20.75 -6.75 -9.21
C VAL A 64 -20.54 -7.51 -10.52
N HIS A 65 -19.33 -7.47 -11.07
CA HIS A 65 -18.95 -8.18 -12.28
C HIS A 65 -19.02 -9.71 -12.15
N LEU A 66 -19.03 -10.25 -10.92
CA LEU A 66 -19.16 -11.70 -10.70
C LEU A 66 -20.53 -12.22 -11.16
N ALA A 67 -21.56 -11.37 -11.20
CA ALA A 67 -22.91 -11.75 -11.64
C ALA A 67 -22.97 -12.09 -13.14
N GLU A 68 -22.02 -11.60 -13.94
CA GLU A 68 -21.92 -11.86 -15.38
C GLU A 68 -21.26 -13.22 -15.68
N VAL A 69 -20.67 -13.86 -14.67
CA VAL A 69 -19.98 -15.14 -14.83
C VAL A 69 -21.00 -16.28 -14.90
N THR A 70 -21.12 -16.89 -16.08
CA THR A 70 -21.99 -18.05 -16.33
C THR A 70 -21.16 -19.35 -16.35
N GLY A 71 -21.81 -20.51 -16.14
CA GLY A 71 -21.13 -21.82 -16.14
C GLY A 71 -20.86 -22.42 -14.75
N GLY A 72 -21.45 -21.85 -13.69
CA GLY A 72 -21.45 -22.41 -12.35
C GLY A 72 -20.14 -22.21 -11.58
N ALA A 73 -19.98 -22.94 -10.47
CA ALA A 73 -18.91 -22.72 -9.50
C ALA A 73 -17.49 -22.89 -10.09
N GLY A 74 -17.31 -23.82 -11.04
CA GLY A 74 -16.01 -24.03 -11.69
C GLY A 74 -15.59 -22.85 -12.57
N ALA A 75 -16.53 -22.29 -13.34
CA ALA A 75 -16.29 -21.10 -14.15
C ALA A 75 -16.00 -19.88 -13.28
N LEU A 76 -16.73 -19.71 -12.18
CA LEU A 76 -16.49 -18.65 -11.21
C LEU A 76 -15.10 -18.75 -10.56
N ALA A 77 -14.68 -19.97 -10.19
CA ALA A 77 -13.36 -20.18 -9.62
C ALA A 77 -12.23 -19.85 -10.61
N ALA A 78 -12.36 -20.28 -11.86
CA ALA A 78 -11.41 -19.95 -12.92
C ALA A 78 -11.36 -18.43 -13.20
N TYR A 79 -12.52 -17.77 -13.20
CA TYR A 79 -12.62 -16.33 -13.35
C TYR A 79 -11.88 -15.58 -12.23
N LEU A 80 -12.13 -15.94 -10.97
CA LEU A 80 -11.53 -15.29 -9.81
C LEU A 80 -10.02 -15.57 -9.70
N ASP A 81 -9.57 -16.75 -10.10
CA ASP A 81 -8.14 -17.05 -10.24
C ASP A 81 -7.47 -16.12 -11.25
N GLY A 82 -8.06 -15.99 -12.45
CA GLY A 82 -7.57 -15.09 -13.48
C GLY A 82 -7.63 -13.62 -13.07
N TYR A 83 -8.65 -13.21 -12.33
CA TYR A 83 -8.78 -11.85 -11.81
C TYR A 83 -7.66 -11.53 -10.82
N ALA A 84 -7.44 -12.38 -9.81
CA ALA A 84 -6.36 -12.20 -8.84
C ALA A 84 -4.98 -12.19 -9.51
N ALA A 85 -4.72 -13.14 -10.42
CA ALA A 85 -3.46 -13.21 -11.17
C ALA A 85 -3.18 -11.92 -11.96
N ARG A 86 -4.18 -11.40 -12.68
CA ARG A 86 -4.03 -10.17 -13.47
C ARG A 86 -3.86 -8.93 -12.59
N THR A 87 -4.58 -8.84 -11.47
CA THR A 87 -4.45 -7.76 -10.49
C THR A 87 -3.04 -7.70 -9.89
N VAL A 88 -2.45 -8.86 -9.54
CA VAL A 88 -1.05 -8.94 -9.11
C VAL A 88 -0.09 -8.56 -10.24
N ALA A 89 -0.30 -9.06 -11.45
CA ALA A 89 0.55 -8.76 -12.60
C ALA A 89 0.55 -7.26 -12.97
N ALA A 90 -0.53 -6.55 -12.66
CA ALA A 90 -0.65 -5.10 -12.80
C ALA A 90 -0.01 -4.31 -11.64
N GLY A 91 0.54 -5.00 -10.64
CA GLY A 91 1.25 -4.39 -9.51
C GLY A 91 0.36 -3.90 -8.38
N ALA A 92 -0.92 -4.31 -8.30
CA ALA A 92 -1.74 -4.00 -7.14
C ALA A 92 -1.13 -4.61 -5.86
N ALA A 93 -1.12 -3.83 -4.79
CA ALA A 93 -0.56 -4.23 -3.50
C ALA A 93 -1.55 -5.00 -2.63
N ALA A 94 -2.86 -4.79 -2.81
CA ALA A 94 -3.91 -5.50 -2.09
C ALA A 94 -5.26 -5.44 -2.84
N LEU A 95 -6.18 -6.33 -2.46
CA LEU A 95 -7.59 -6.32 -2.88
C LEU A 95 -8.48 -6.17 -1.64
N GLY A 96 -9.38 -5.19 -1.67
CA GLY A 96 -10.47 -5.05 -0.71
C GLY A 96 -11.79 -5.48 -1.34
N PHE A 97 -12.51 -6.36 -0.67
CA PHE A 97 -13.79 -6.88 -1.11
C PHE A 97 -14.90 -6.42 -0.17
N GLY A 98 -15.80 -5.59 -0.69
CA GLY A 98 -16.99 -5.13 0.03
C GLY A 98 -18.01 -6.24 0.15
N ILE A 99 -18.35 -6.61 1.38
CA ILE A 99 -19.52 -7.44 1.65
C ILE A 99 -20.75 -6.54 1.83
N ALA A 100 -21.86 -6.95 1.25
CA ALA A 100 -23.14 -6.27 1.11
C ALA A 100 -23.10 -4.99 0.24
N PRO A 101 -24.21 -4.69 -0.47
CA PRO A 101 -25.42 -5.52 -0.59
C PRO A 101 -25.25 -6.68 -1.59
N VAL A 102 -24.13 -6.75 -2.31
CA VAL A 102 -23.95 -7.69 -3.43
C VAL A 102 -23.65 -9.11 -2.96
N HIS A 103 -22.82 -9.26 -1.93
CA HIS A 103 -22.37 -10.55 -1.40
C HIS A 103 -22.45 -10.56 0.13
N ASP A 104 -22.93 -11.64 0.74
CA ASP A 104 -22.95 -11.75 2.21
C ASP A 104 -21.56 -12.06 2.80
N THR A 105 -20.69 -12.69 2.00
CA THR A 105 -19.34 -13.10 2.38
C THR A 105 -18.40 -12.98 1.20
N VAL A 106 -17.09 -12.84 1.45
CA VAL A 106 -16.08 -12.97 0.39
C VAL A 106 -16.14 -14.37 -0.24
N PRO A 107 -16.27 -14.50 -1.58
CA PRO A 107 -16.30 -15.80 -2.24
C PRO A 107 -15.06 -16.63 -1.91
N ARG A 108 -15.26 -17.88 -1.46
CA ARG A 108 -14.15 -18.77 -1.08
C ARG A 108 -13.11 -18.95 -2.19
N ALA A 109 -13.56 -19.05 -3.45
CA ALA A 109 -12.66 -19.17 -4.59
C ALA A 109 -11.76 -17.94 -4.78
N LEU A 110 -12.20 -16.75 -4.37
CA LEU A 110 -11.37 -15.54 -4.37
C LEU A 110 -10.32 -15.59 -3.26
N VAL A 111 -10.69 -16.04 -2.05
CA VAL A 111 -9.74 -16.27 -0.95
C VAL A 111 -8.61 -17.19 -1.40
N GLU A 112 -8.98 -18.35 -1.97
CA GLU A 112 -8.02 -19.34 -2.45
C GLU A 112 -7.15 -18.79 -3.61
N ALA A 113 -7.72 -17.97 -4.50
CA ALA A 113 -6.96 -17.31 -5.57
C ALA A 113 -5.96 -16.29 -5.03
N CYS A 114 -6.39 -15.43 -4.11
CA CYS A 114 -5.54 -14.44 -3.48
C CYS A 114 -4.37 -15.08 -2.71
N ASP A 115 -4.61 -16.17 -1.98
CA ASP A 115 -3.55 -16.96 -1.35
C ASP A 115 -2.55 -17.52 -2.38
N ARG A 116 -3.04 -18.12 -3.46
CA ARG A 116 -2.18 -18.69 -4.53
C ARG A 116 -1.27 -17.64 -5.16
N HIS A 117 -1.79 -16.45 -5.43
CA HIS A 117 -1.07 -15.38 -6.14
C HIS A 117 -0.35 -14.42 -5.19
N GLY A 118 -0.42 -14.64 -3.88
CA GLY A 118 0.23 -13.77 -2.88
C GLY A 118 -0.38 -12.37 -2.80
N LEU A 119 -1.67 -12.22 -3.13
CA LEU A 119 -2.39 -10.95 -3.07
C LEU A 119 -3.11 -10.83 -1.72
N PRO A 120 -2.75 -9.86 -0.87
CA PRO A 120 -3.51 -9.58 0.36
C PRO A 120 -4.98 -9.30 0.03
N LEU A 121 -5.89 -10.06 0.65
CA LEU A 121 -7.33 -9.88 0.50
C LEU A 121 -7.93 -9.38 1.82
N VAL A 122 -8.62 -8.25 1.76
CA VAL A 122 -9.24 -7.59 2.90
C VAL A 122 -10.75 -7.57 2.70
N GLU A 123 -11.49 -8.10 3.65
CA GLU A 123 -12.93 -7.94 3.74
C GLU A 123 -13.27 -6.54 4.28
N VAL A 124 -14.12 -5.83 3.56
CA VAL A 124 -14.68 -4.54 3.96
C VAL A 124 -16.14 -4.78 4.38
N PRO A 125 -16.50 -4.59 5.65
CA PRO A 125 -17.84 -4.93 6.15
C PRO A 125 -18.92 -3.99 5.61
N ALA A 126 -20.17 -4.44 5.63
CA ALA A 126 -21.34 -3.72 5.10
C ALA A 126 -21.52 -2.28 5.64
N GLY A 127 -21.09 -2.02 6.87
CA GLY A 127 -21.18 -0.69 7.50
C GLY A 127 -20.08 0.28 7.08
N THR A 128 -19.07 -0.17 6.33
CA THR A 128 -17.90 0.62 5.98
C THR A 128 -17.97 0.99 4.49
N PRO A 129 -18.31 2.25 4.15
CA PRO A 129 -18.28 2.70 2.76
C PRO A 129 -16.84 2.73 2.26
N PHE A 130 -16.63 2.42 0.98
CA PHE A 130 -15.30 2.47 0.36
C PHE A 130 -14.64 3.85 0.46
N THR A 131 -15.44 4.92 0.44
CA THR A 131 -14.94 6.29 0.66
C THR A 131 -14.33 6.49 2.05
N ALA A 132 -14.75 5.75 3.07
CA ALA A 132 -14.11 5.78 4.39
C ALA A 132 -12.74 5.10 4.36
N VAL A 133 -12.61 3.99 3.61
CA VAL A 133 -11.31 3.31 3.40
C VAL A 133 -10.37 4.20 2.60
N GLU A 134 -10.83 4.78 1.49
CA GLU A 134 -10.07 5.73 0.67
C GLU A 134 -9.62 6.94 1.50
N SER A 135 -10.53 7.53 2.30
CA SER A 135 -10.21 8.65 3.19
C SER A 135 -9.17 8.27 4.24
N ALA A 136 -9.25 7.06 4.79
CA ALA A 136 -8.30 6.57 5.79
C ALA A 136 -6.89 6.43 5.22
N VAL A 137 -6.77 5.88 4.00
CA VAL A 137 -5.47 5.78 3.32
C VAL A 137 -4.95 7.16 2.96
N TRP A 138 -5.78 8.06 2.45
CA TRP A 138 -5.37 9.44 2.18
C TRP A 138 -4.85 10.16 3.43
N GLN A 139 -5.52 10.00 4.58
CA GLN A 139 -5.07 10.54 5.86
C GLN A 139 -3.72 9.97 6.27
N ALA A 140 -3.55 8.65 6.17
CA ALA A 140 -2.31 7.97 6.54
C ALA A 140 -1.13 8.37 5.64
N VAL A 141 -1.37 8.50 4.33
CA VAL A 141 -0.40 9.03 3.36
C VAL A 141 0.01 10.46 3.71
N THR A 142 -0.97 11.30 4.03
CA THR A 142 -0.75 12.71 4.38
C THR A 142 0.08 12.82 5.65
N GLU A 143 -0.24 12.03 6.67
CA GLU A 143 0.53 11.95 7.92
C GLU A 143 1.95 11.43 7.68
N ALA A 144 2.12 10.38 6.86
CA ALA A 144 3.44 9.88 6.48
C ALA A 144 4.28 10.97 5.80
N ARG A 145 3.66 11.78 4.93
CA ARG A 145 4.33 12.89 4.25
C ARG A 145 4.73 14.00 5.23
N HIS A 146 3.86 14.37 6.16
CA HIS A 146 4.17 15.34 7.19
C HIS A 146 5.31 14.87 8.10
N ARG A 147 5.29 13.61 8.54
CA ARG A 147 6.36 13.02 9.35
C ARG A 147 7.70 13.09 8.62
N GLU A 148 7.73 12.79 7.33
CA GLU A 148 8.97 12.85 6.54
C GLU A 148 9.50 14.29 6.39
N LEU A 149 8.64 15.26 6.10
CA LEU A 149 9.04 16.67 6.02
C LEU A 149 9.56 17.20 7.36
N THR A 150 8.90 16.84 8.46
CA THR A 150 9.36 17.21 9.81
C THR A 150 10.73 16.61 10.11
N ARG A 151 10.94 15.32 9.83
CA ARG A 151 12.24 14.65 10.01
C ARG A 151 13.35 15.32 9.22
N LEU A 152 13.11 15.66 7.95
CA LEU A 152 14.09 16.35 7.11
C LEU A 152 14.41 17.75 7.64
N SER A 153 13.39 18.50 8.09
CA SER A 153 13.59 19.83 8.68
C SER A 153 14.38 19.76 9.99
N GLU A 154 14.12 18.77 10.84
CA GLU A 154 14.89 18.52 12.06
C GLU A 154 16.34 18.17 11.75
N ALA A 155 16.59 17.30 10.77
CA ALA A 155 17.92 16.94 10.32
C ALA A 155 18.71 18.15 9.82
N GLN A 156 18.09 18.99 8.98
CA GLN A 156 18.70 20.21 8.47
C GLN A 156 19.06 21.19 9.60
N ARG A 157 18.15 21.41 10.55
CA ARG A 157 18.41 22.27 11.72
C ARG A 157 19.54 21.71 12.59
N ALA A 158 19.56 20.40 12.82
CA ALA A 158 20.60 19.75 13.62
C ALA A 158 21.98 19.86 12.96
N LEU A 159 22.06 19.69 11.63
CA LEU A 159 23.30 19.84 10.87
C LEU A 159 23.78 21.29 10.86
N ALA A 160 22.91 22.26 10.66
CA ALA A 160 23.25 23.68 10.72
C ALA A 160 23.78 24.09 12.11
N ALA A 161 23.12 23.62 13.18
CA ALA A 161 23.60 23.84 14.55
C ALA A 161 24.96 23.16 14.81
N ALA A 162 25.19 21.97 14.26
CA ALA A 162 26.48 21.28 14.37
C ALA A 162 27.60 22.03 13.65
N ALA A 163 27.33 22.63 12.49
CA ALA A 163 28.28 23.42 11.72
C ALA A 163 28.73 24.71 12.42
N ALA A 164 27.92 25.24 13.35
CA ALA A 164 28.25 26.44 14.13
C ALA A 164 29.12 26.15 15.37
N ARG A 165 29.50 24.88 15.64
CA ARG A 165 30.30 24.50 16.81
C ARG A 165 31.81 24.71 16.58
N PRO A 166 32.63 24.79 17.65
CA PRO A 166 34.09 24.97 17.52
C PRO A 166 34.83 23.87 16.73
N ASP A 167 34.26 22.67 16.62
CA ASP A 167 34.75 21.56 15.78
C ASP A 167 33.63 21.13 14.80
N PRO A 168 33.43 21.90 13.70
CA PRO A 168 32.29 21.73 12.80
C PRO A 168 32.31 20.37 12.10
N ALA A 169 33.47 19.96 11.57
CA ALA A 169 33.60 18.76 10.76
C ALA A 169 33.18 17.52 11.55
N SER A 170 33.74 17.31 12.74
CA SER A 170 33.39 16.15 13.55
C SER A 170 31.96 16.23 14.09
N ALA A 171 31.46 17.42 14.41
CA ALA A 171 30.09 17.61 14.89
C ALA A 171 29.05 17.30 13.80
N VAL A 172 29.29 17.75 12.57
CA VAL A 172 28.43 17.50 11.41
C VAL A 172 28.45 16.01 11.07
N LEU A 173 29.63 15.38 10.96
CA LEU A 173 29.74 13.93 10.68
C LEU A 173 28.96 13.11 11.72
N ARG A 174 29.18 13.33 13.03
CA ARG A 174 28.42 12.63 14.08
C ARG A 174 26.91 12.85 13.99
N THR A 175 26.49 14.04 13.59
CA THR A 175 25.06 14.37 13.48
C THR A 175 24.45 13.73 12.24
N LEU A 176 25.16 13.72 11.12
CA LEU A 176 24.76 13.06 9.89
C LEU A 176 24.65 11.54 10.09
N ALA A 177 25.66 10.91 10.70
CA ALA A 177 25.67 9.49 11.04
C ALA A 177 24.41 9.04 11.79
N ARG A 178 23.95 9.85 12.77
CA ARG A 178 22.71 9.58 13.52
C ARG A 178 21.45 9.66 12.67
N HIS A 179 21.37 10.62 11.74
CA HIS A 179 20.17 10.82 10.91
C HIS A 179 20.10 9.84 9.72
N VAL A 180 21.23 9.39 9.18
CA VAL A 180 21.28 8.38 8.11
C VAL A 180 21.32 6.95 8.63
N HIS A 181 21.29 6.78 9.96
CA HIS A 181 21.42 5.48 10.63
C HIS A 181 22.64 4.67 10.13
N GLY A 182 23.77 5.34 9.94
CA GLY A 182 24.94 4.76 9.28
C GLY A 182 26.25 5.46 9.67
N TRP A 183 27.32 5.12 8.95
CA TRP A 183 28.63 5.74 9.13
C TRP A 183 28.83 6.90 8.16
N THR A 184 29.64 7.87 8.59
CA THR A 184 29.98 9.05 7.78
C THR A 184 31.46 9.34 7.94
N ALA A 185 32.14 9.59 6.84
CA ALA A 185 33.53 10.03 6.83
C ALA A 185 33.66 11.30 5.99
N LEU A 186 34.68 12.11 6.30
CA LEU A 186 35.10 13.24 5.48
C LEU A 186 36.41 12.82 4.79
N LEU A 187 36.41 12.78 3.47
CA LEU A 187 37.61 12.54 2.67
C LEU A 187 38.16 13.87 2.20
N ALA A 188 39.42 14.16 2.51
CA ALA A 188 40.07 15.36 2.04
C ALA A 188 40.65 15.13 0.63
N PRO A 189 40.94 16.18 -0.16
CA PRO A 189 41.49 16.01 -1.51
C PRO A 189 42.81 15.22 -1.57
N ASP A 190 43.54 15.15 -0.45
CA ASP A 190 44.80 14.44 -0.24
C ASP A 190 44.65 12.98 0.22
N GLY A 191 43.41 12.50 0.37
CA GLY A 191 43.08 11.14 0.83
C GLY A 191 42.68 11.09 2.29
#